data_AF-A0A6V7M5C0-F1
#
_entry.id   AF-A0A6V7M5C0-F1
#
_cell.length_a   1.000
_cell.length_b   1.000
_cell.length_c   1.000
_cell.angle_alpha   90.00
_cell.angle_beta   90.00
_cell.angle_gamma   90.00
#
_symmetry.space_group_name_H-M   'P 1'
#
loop_
_entity.id
_entity.type
_entity.pdbx_description
1 polymer ?
#
loop_
_entity_poly.entity_id
_entity_poly.type
_entity_poly.pdbx_seq_one_letter_code
_entity_poly.pdbx_strand_id
1 'polypeptide(L)' 'CGTTIAHGNTLVVNGFTAKVGVFPWHVGIYEKKSRRVYEQICAGTLINSNLVIS' A
#
# COMPACT_ATOMS: atom_id res chain seq x y z
N CYS A 1 -4.95 -13.38 5.60
CA CYS A 1 -4.39 -12.17 4.94
C CYS A 1 -2.89 -12.38 4.73
N GLY A 2 -2.18 -11.47 4.04
CA GLY A 2 -0.72 -11.54 3.92
C GLY A 2 -0.14 -12.36 2.75
N THR A 3 -0.97 -12.78 1.79
CA THR A 3 -0.49 -13.47 0.57
C THR A 3 -0.23 -12.47 -0.55
N THR A 4 0.95 -12.51 -1.17
CA THR A 4 1.27 -11.69 -2.35
C THR A 4 0.68 -12.32 -3.61
N ILE A 5 0.30 -11.49 -4.59
CA ILE A 5 -0.13 -11.98 -5.92
C ILE A 5 1.04 -11.99 -6.92
N ALA A 6 2.10 -11.24 -6.63
CA ALA A 6 3.36 -11.34 -7.35
C ALA A 6 4.23 -12.44 -6.71
N HIS A 7 4.76 -13.34 -7.55
CA HIS A 7 5.73 -14.35 -7.16
C HIS A 7 7.14 -13.87 -7.54
N GLY A 8 7.98 -13.59 -6.53
CA GLY A 8 9.38 -13.21 -6.71
C GLY A 8 10.09 -13.17 -5.36
N ASN A 9 11.38 -13.48 -5.34
CA ASN A 9 12.16 -13.41 -4.10
C ASN A 9 12.42 -11.96 -3.72
N THR A 10 11.90 -11.51 -2.58
CA THR A 10 12.24 -10.20 -2.00
C THR A 10 13.62 -10.29 -1.35
N LEU A 11 14.67 -9.98 -2.11
CA LEU A 11 16.02 -9.80 -1.59
C LEU A 11 16.27 -8.29 -1.51
N VAL A 12 15.97 -7.67 -0.38
CA VAL A 12 16.09 -6.21 -0.22
C VAL A 12 17.54 -5.85 0.12
N VAL A 13 18.28 -5.41 -0.90
CA VAL A 13 19.51 -4.62 -0.75
C VAL A 13 19.24 -3.30 -1.50
N ASN A 14 19.03 -2.20 -0.78
CA ASN A 14 18.49 -0.91 -1.25
C ASN A 14 16.97 -0.89 -1.54
N GLY A 15 16.44 0.30 -1.87
CA GLY A 15 15.05 0.50 -2.29
C GLY A 15 14.81 0.09 -3.76
N PHE A 16 13.60 -0.37 -4.07
CA PHE A 16 13.18 -0.72 -5.43
C PHE A 16 11.75 -0.24 -5.70
N THR A 17 11.41 0.01 -6.96
CA THR A 17 10.02 0.26 -7.36
C THR A 17 9.23 -1.04 -7.28
N ALA A 18 8.25 -1.11 -6.38
CA ALA A 18 7.42 -2.29 -6.21
C ALA A 18 6.56 -2.53 -7.46
N LYS A 19 6.54 -3.79 -7.94
CA LYS A 19 5.57 -4.22 -8.96
C LYS A 19 4.18 -4.32 -8.33
N VAL A 20 3.16 -4.16 -9.17
CA VAL A 20 1.75 -4.35 -8.76
C VAL A 20 1.60 -5.72 -8.12
N GLY A 21 1.00 -5.75 -6.92
CA GLY A 21 0.68 -7.00 -6.24
C GLY A 21 1.80 -7.61 -5.38
N VAL A 22 2.96 -6.96 -5.29
CA VAL A 22 4.03 -7.36 -4.35
C VAL A 22 3.62 -7.06 -2.90
N PHE A 23 2.94 -5.94 -2.66
CA PHE A 23 2.42 -5.55 -1.34
C PHE A 23 0.93 -5.24 -1.42
N PRO A 24 0.06 -6.25 -1.60
CA PRO A 24 -1.37 -6.02 -1.84
C PRO A 24 -2.10 -5.42 -0.63
N TRP A 25 -1.51 -5.46 0.55
CA TRP A 25 -2.02 -4.82 1.76
C TRP A 25 -1.57 -3.37 1.94
N HIS A 26 -0.66 -2.86 1.11
CA HIS A 26 -0.23 -1.47 1.17
C HIS A 26 -1.36 -0.55 0.70
N VAL A 27 -1.68 0.48 1.49
CA VAL A 27 -2.69 1.49 1.14
C VAL A 27 -2.13 2.89 1.30
N GLY A 28 -2.54 3.80 0.39
CA GLY A 28 -2.34 5.23 0.54
C GLY A 28 -3.52 5.86 1.28
N ILE A 29 -3.24 6.70 2.28
CA ILE A 29 -4.25 7.44 3.04
C ILE A 29 -4.28 8.87 2.50
N TYR A 30 -5.44 9.29 1.99
CA TYR A 30 -5.62 10.56 1.31
C TYR A 30 -6.58 11.47 2.07
N GLU A 31 -6.21 12.74 2.19
CA GLU A 31 -7.09 13.80 2.64
C GLU A 31 -7.72 14.51 1.43
N LYS A 32 -9.03 14.75 1.48
CA LYS A 32 -9.73 15.51 0.45
C LYS A 32 -9.59 17.01 0.72
N LYS A 33 -8.72 17.69 -0.03
CA LYS A 33 -8.50 19.14 0.11
C LYS A 33 -9.60 19.99 -0.52
N SER A 34 -10.15 19.55 -1.66
CA SER A 34 -11.22 20.27 -2.35
C SER A 34 -11.99 19.36 -3.33
N ARG A 35 -12.85 19.93 -4.18
CA ARG A 35 -13.61 19.16 -5.18
C ARG A 35 -12.64 18.47 -6.14
N ARG A 36 -12.60 17.13 -6.08
CA ARG A 36 -11.75 16.25 -6.91
C ARG A 36 -10.24 16.36 -6.63
N VAL A 37 -9.83 17.01 -5.55
CA VAL A 37 -8.42 17.09 -5.14
C VAL A 37 -8.21 16.26 -3.88
N TYR A 38 -7.32 15.27 -3.98
CA TYR A 38 -6.93 14.38 -2.89
C TYR A 38 -5.41 14.43 -2.74
N GLU A 39 -4.94 14.72 -1.54
CA GLU A 39 -3.51 14.73 -1.20
C GLU A 39 -3.20 13.50 -0.35
N GLN A 40 -2.15 12.76 -0.71
CA GLN A 40 -1.70 11.65 0.12
C GLN A 40 -1.00 12.21 1.36
N ILE A 41 -1.46 11.84 2.55
CA ILE A 41 -0.90 12.33 3.81
C ILE A 41 -0.13 11.24 4.56
N CYS A 42 -0.52 9.96 4.40
CA CYS A 42 0.09 8.82 5.09
C CYS A 42 -0.01 7.55 4.23
N ALA A 43 0.52 6.45 4.77
CA ALA A 43 0.32 5.10 4.28
C ALA A 43 -0.17 4.20 5.42
N GLY A 44 -0.75 3.05 5.08
CA GLY A 44 -1.20 2.07 6.06
C GLY A 44 -1.13 0.64 5.52
N THR A 45 -1.56 -0.30 6.35
CA THR A 45 -1.68 -1.73 6.03
C THR A 45 -3.11 -2.20 6.23
N LEU A 46 -3.71 -2.77 5.18
CA LEU A 46 -5.01 -3.43 5.24
C LEU A 46 -4.87 -4.79 5.94
N ILE A 47 -5.38 -4.89 7.17
CA ILE A 47 -5.29 -6.12 7.98
C ILE A 47 -6.58 -6.96 7.94
N ASN A 48 -7.70 -6.37 7.54
CA ASN A 48 -8.98 -7.03 7.31
C ASN A 48 -9.71 -6.35 6.14
N SER A 49 -10.80 -6.93 5.64
CA SER A 49 -11.61 -6.41 4.52
C SER A 49 -12.05 -4.94 4.67
N ASN A 50 -12.08 -4.41 5.89
CA ASN A 50 -12.53 -3.04 6.20
C ASN A 50 -11.67 -2.36 7.28
N LEU A 51 -10.48 -2.88 7.61
CA LEU A 51 -9.65 -2.37 8.70
C LEU A 51 -8.21 -2.11 8.22
N VAL A 52 -7.77 -0.87 8.39
CA VAL A 52 -6.42 -0.38 8.09
C VAL A 52 -5.73 0.06 9.38
N ILE A 53 -4.47 -0.30 9.55
CA ILE A 53 -3.58 0.21 10.61
C ILE A 53 -2.52 1.12 9.97
N SER A 54 -2.23 2.25 10.62
CA SER A 54 -1.22 3.24 10.22
C SER A 54 -0.25 3.51 11.36
#